data_AF-A0A9J7LTH4-F1
#
_entry.id   AF-A0A9J7LTH4-F1
#
_cell.length_a   1.000
_cell.length_b   1.000
_cell.length_c   1.000
_cell.angle_alpha   90.00
_cell.angle_beta   90.00
_cell.angle_gamma   90.00
#
_symmetry.space_group_name_H-M   'P 1'
#
loop_
_entity.id
_entity.type
_entity.pdbx_description
1 polymer ?
#
loop_
_entity_poly.entity_id
_entity_poly.type
_entity_poly.pdbx_seq_one_letter_code
_entity_poly.pdbx_strand_id
1 'polypeptide(L)'
;MSMRAEILGCNIRVDECADGSNNCSPQATCSDTPESFTCTCNPGYIGNGVTCTACSALYPGLNPSHNFGVYQNQCFWSGSFRTPRLNYMAAKQACQDEGGTLAMIKDEATQTFLRAHLRSTSGHRQR
;
A
#
# COMPACT_ATOMS: atom_id res chain seq x y z
N MET A 1 -38.65 38.78 21.35
CA MET A 1 -38.01 38.03 20.25
C MET A 1 -38.09 36.55 20.60
N SER A 2 -38.91 35.79 19.88
CA SER A 2 -39.10 34.35 20.08
C SER A 2 -38.01 33.62 19.31
N MET A 3 -37.08 32.96 20.03
CA MET A 3 -36.18 32.00 19.41
C MET A 3 -36.90 30.66 19.36
N ARG A 4 -37.22 30.22 18.15
CA ARG A 4 -37.72 28.87 17.89
C ARG A 4 -36.61 27.87 18.19
N ALA A 5 -36.93 26.84 18.95
CA ALA A 5 -36.13 25.62 19.04
C ALA A 5 -36.32 24.83 17.74
N GLU A 6 -35.44 25.02 16.76
CA GLU A 6 -35.37 24.17 15.58
C GLU A 6 -34.10 23.31 15.70
N ILE A 7 -34.33 21.99 15.83
CA ILE A 7 -33.39 20.86 15.73
C ILE A 7 -32.71 20.43 17.05
N LEU A 8 -33.45 19.65 17.86
CA LEU A 8 -32.86 18.59 18.70
C LEU A 8 -32.50 17.41 17.76
N GLY A 9 -31.48 17.61 16.93
CA GLY A 9 -30.95 16.58 16.06
C GLY A 9 -29.99 15.71 16.84
N CYS A 10 -30.37 14.46 17.11
CA CYS A 10 -29.41 13.46 17.53
C CYS A 10 -28.56 13.12 16.30
N ASN A 11 -27.33 13.64 16.23
CA ASN A 11 -26.32 13.06 15.34
C ASN A 11 -26.01 11.67 15.89
N ILE A 12 -26.71 10.67 15.36
CA ILE A 12 -26.36 9.28 15.54
C ILE A 12 -25.26 9.02 14.52
N ARG A 13 -24.01 8.98 14.97
CA ARG A 13 -22.93 8.43 14.13
C ARG A 13 -23.23 6.95 13.93
N VAL A 14 -23.23 6.50 12.69
CA VAL A 14 -23.34 5.10 12.34
C VAL A 14 -21.92 4.59 12.16
N ASP A 15 -21.58 3.49 12.83
CA ASP A 15 -20.31 2.80 12.58
C ASP A 15 -20.54 1.81 11.44
N GLU A 16 -20.25 2.24 10.20
CA GLU A 16 -20.45 1.41 9.02
C GLU A 16 -19.48 0.21 8.96
N CYS A 17 -18.41 0.24 9.75
CA CYS A 17 -17.49 -0.88 9.90
C CYS A 17 -18.09 -1.98 10.79
N ALA A 18 -18.75 -1.61 11.89
CA ALA A 18 -19.41 -2.55 12.80
C ALA A 18 -20.74 -3.08 12.26
N ASP A 19 -21.52 -2.24 11.58
CA ASP A 19 -22.78 -2.62 10.95
C ASP A 19 -22.58 -3.40 9.63
N GLY A 20 -21.38 -3.31 9.03
CA GLY A 20 -21.07 -3.96 7.76
C GLY A 20 -21.69 -3.27 6.54
N SER A 21 -22.21 -2.05 6.71
CA SER A 21 -22.74 -1.20 5.65
C SER A 21 -21.66 -0.47 4.84
N ASN A 22 -20.38 -0.70 5.14
CA ASN A 22 -19.25 -0.24 4.33
C ASN A 22 -19.09 -1.04 3.02
N ASN A 23 -18.33 -0.48 2.08
CA ASN A 23 -18.00 -1.11 0.80
C ASN A 23 -16.49 -1.42 0.67
N CYS A 24 -15.78 -1.60 1.79
CA CYS A 24 -14.36 -1.88 1.74
C CYS A 24 -14.07 -3.23 1.05
N SER A 25 -12.92 -3.32 0.38
CA SER A 25 -12.41 -4.59 -0.15
C SER A 25 -12.22 -5.59 0.99
N PRO A 26 -12.41 -6.90 0.76
CA PRO A 26 -11.99 -7.94 1.70
C PRO A 26 -10.49 -7.88 2.06
N GLN A 27 -9.68 -7.23 1.22
CA GLN A 27 -8.24 -7.00 1.43
C GLN A 27 -7.96 -5.58 1.93
N ALA A 28 -8.93 -4.93 2.56
CA ALA A 28 -8.79 -3.64 3.21
C ALA A 28 -9.26 -3.69 4.66
N THR A 29 -8.72 -2.76 5.46
CA THR A 29 -9.17 -2.48 6.82
C THR A 29 -10.12 -1.28 6.77
N CYS A 30 -11.32 -1.45 7.32
CA CYS A 30 -12.29 -0.39 7.54
C CYS A 30 -11.94 0.36 8.83
N SER A 31 -11.93 1.70 8.78
CA SER A 31 -11.82 2.56 9.96
C SER A 31 -12.97 3.53 9.96
N ASP A 32 -13.82 3.44 10.99
CA ASP A 32 -14.87 4.41 11.27
C ASP A 32 -14.26 5.78 11.55
N THR A 33 -14.95 6.83 11.12
CA THR A 33 -14.54 8.22 11.32
C THR A 33 -15.76 9.05 11.73
N PRO A 34 -15.55 10.23 12.33
CA PRO A 34 -16.66 11.13 12.66
C PRO A 34 -17.62 11.38 11.47
N GLU A 35 -17.10 11.58 10.27
CA GLU A 35 -17.90 12.02 9.13
C GLU A 35 -18.46 10.86 8.27
N SER A 36 -17.85 9.66 8.32
CA SER A 36 -18.26 8.40 7.65
C SER A 36 -17.20 7.30 7.97
N PHE A 37 -16.75 6.49 7.01
CA PHE A 37 -15.67 5.51 7.16
C PHE A 37 -14.56 5.69 6.11
N THR A 38 -13.40 5.10 6.37
CA THR A 38 -12.28 5.01 5.42
C THR A 38 -11.85 3.56 5.22
N CYS A 39 -11.50 3.21 3.99
CA CYS A 39 -10.95 1.91 3.65
C CYS A 39 -9.46 2.05 3.31
N THR A 40 -8.60 1.28 3.98
CA THR A 40 -7.17 1.24 3.68
C THR A 40 -6.76 -0.16 3.28
N CYS A 41 -6.13 -0.33 2.11
CA CYS A 41 -5.68 -1.65 1.67
C CYS A 41 -4.67 -2.24 2.67
N ASN A 42 -4.78 -3.55 2.90
CA ASN A 42 -3.90 -4.28 3.80
C ASN A 42 -2.45 -4.32 3.26
N PRO A 43 -1.45 -4.58 4.11
CA PRO A 43 -0.06 -4.69 3.68
C PRO A 43 0.10 -5.67 2.50
N GLY A 44 0.82 -5.24 1.47
CA GLY A 44 1.02 -6.01 0.22
C GLY A 44 0.00 -5.73 -0.88
N TYR A 45 -1.05 -4.95 -0.58
CA TYR A 45 -2.06 -4.52 -1.55
C TYR A 45 -2.01 -3.02 -1.79
N ILE A 46 -2.35 -2.62 -3.02
CA ILE A 46 -2.54 -1.22 -3.41
C ILE A 46 -3.93 -1.01 -4.01
N GLY A 47 -4.44 0.20 -3.92
CA GLY A 47 -5.72 0.61 -4.47
C GLY A 47 -6.35 1.74 -3.67
N ASN A 48 -7.68 1.85 -3.74
CA ASN A 48 -8.44 2.91 -3.07
C ASN A 48 -9.17 2.41 -1.80
N GLY A 49 -8.84 1.21 -1.33
CA GLY A 49 -9.49 0.59 -0.17
C GLY A 49 -10.80 -0.14 -0.50
N VAL A 50 -11.55 0.30 -1.50
CA VAL A 50 -12.73 -0.41 -2.04
C VAL A 50 -12.30 -1.51 -3.02
N THR A 51 -11.28 -1.21 -3.82
CA THR A 51 -10.58 -2.17 -4.68
C THR A 51 -9.13 -2.21 -4.23
N CYS A 52 -8.64 -3.41 -3.91
CA CYS A 52 -7.27 -3.64 -3.47
C CYS A 52 -6.68 -4.77 -4.30
N THR A 53 -5.54 -4.52 -4.94
CA THR A 53 -4.84 -5.47 -5.79
C THR A 53 -3.47 -5.78 -5.19
N ALA A 54 -3.13 -7.07 -5.10
CA ALA A 54 -1.82 -7.48 -4.59
C ALA A 54 -0.71 -7.04 -5.56
N CYS A 55 0.41 -6.57 -5.01
CA CYS A 55 1.58 -6.21 -5.85
C CYS A 55 2.08 -7.40 -6.68
N SER A 56 2.03 -8.61 -6.14
CA SER A 56 2.41 -9.84 -6.84
C SER A 56 1.50 -10.14 -8.04
N ALA A 57 0.23 -9.74 -7.99
CA ALA A 57 -0.72 -9.92 -9.08
C ALA A 57 -0.52 -8.89 -10.21
N LEU A 58 -0.04 -7.69 -9.88
CA LEU A 58 0.29 -6.65 -10.86
C LEU A 58 1.57 -6.95 -11.62
N TYR A 59 2.52 -7.66 -11.00
CA TYR A 59 3.82 -7.97 -11.58
C TYR A 59 4.15 -9.48 -11.46
N PRO A 60 3.45 -10.34 -12.20
CA PRO A 60 3.60 -11.80 -12.08
C PRO A 60 4.96 -12.33 -12.56
N GLY A 61 5.72 -11.58 -13.35
CA GLY A 61 7.03 -11.98 -13.86
C GLY A 61 8.20 -11.73 -12.89
N LEU A 62 7.97 -10.98 -11.80
CA LEU A 62 9.02 -10.66 -10.83
C LEU A 62 9.27 -11.82 -9.86
N ASN A 63 10.53 -12.25 -9.74
CA ASN A 63 10.95 -13.37 -8.91
C ASN A 63 12.01 -12.96 -7.85
N PRO A 64 11.74 -13.10 -6.54
CA PRO A 64 10.58 -13.76 -5.94
C PRO A 64 9.33 -12.89 -5.98
N SER A 65 8.19 -13.53 -6.23
CA SER A 65 6.87 -12.89 -6.35
C SER A 65 6.32 -12.31 -5.05
N HIS A 66 6.97 -12.55 -3.92
CA HIS A 66 6.56 -12.07 -2.60
C HIS A 66 7.49 -10.99 -2.03
N ASN A 67 8.51 -10.57 -2.77
CA ASN A 67 9.50 -9.60 -2.27
C ASN A 67 9.10 -8.14 -2.55
N PHE A 68 7.84 -7.83 -2.25
CA PHE A 68 7.24 -6.52 -2.45
C PHE A 68 7.03 -5.80 -1.12
N GLY A 69 7.43 -4.54 -1.08
CA GLY A 69 7.01 -3.57 -0.08
C GLY A 69 5.95 -2.65 -0.67
N VAL A 70 4.98 -2.22 0.14
CA VAL A 70 4.01 -1.19 -0.24
C VAL A 70 4.26 0.08 0.57
N TYR A 71 4.36 1.22 -0.12
CA TYR A 71 4.42 2.53 0.53
C TYR A 71 3.68 3.56 -0.31
N GLN A 72 2.83 4.37 0.32
CA GLN A 72 2.01 5.40 -0.34
C GLN A 72 1.31 4.91 -1.63
N ASN A 73 0.69 3.73 -1.56
CA ASN A 73 -0.02 3.12 -2.69
C ASN A 73 0.87 2.75 -3.90
N GLN A 74 2.17 2.54 -3.66
CA GLN A 74 3.13 2.10 -4.66
C GLN A 74 3.78 0.77 -4.25
N CYS A 75 3.98 -0.10 -5.24
CA CYS A 75 4.68 -1.37 -5.07
C CYS A 75 6.19 -1.16 -5.31
N PHE A 76 6.99 -1.58 -4.35
CA PHE A 76 8.45 -1.59 -4.44
C PHE A 76 8.93 -3.02 -4.40
N TRP A 77 9.47 -3.49 -5.51
CA TRP A 77 10.06 -4.81 -5.58
C TRP A 77 11.55 -4.74 -5.24
N SER A 78 12.03 -5.72 -4.47
CA SER A 78 13.46 -5.93 -4.26
C SER A 78 13.90 -7.26 -4.88
N GLY A 79 14.94 -7.20 -5.70
CA GLY A 79 15.51 -8.39 -6.32
C GLY A 79 16.14 -9.34 -5.31
N SER A 80 16.21 -10.62 -5.68
CA SER A 80 16.88 -11.64 -4.87
C SER A 80 18.40 -11.47 -4.92
N PHE A 81 19.10 -11.89 -3.86
CA PHE A 81 20.56 -11.90 -3.79
C PHE A 81 21.28 -12.70 -4.88
N ARG A 82 20.56 -13.59 -5.56
CA ARG A 82 21.10 -14.42 -6.64
C ARG A 82 21.20 -13.67 -7.97
N THR A 83 20.62 -12.47 -8.08
CA THR A 83 20.77 -11.67 -9.30
C THR A 83 22.15 -11.03 -9.33
N PRO A 84 22.89 -11.11 -10.45
CA PRO A 84 24.14 -10.39 -10.63
C PRO A 84 23.94 -8.90 -10.33
N ARG A 85 24.97 -8.25 -9.79
CA ARG A 85 24.96 -6.79 -9.65
C ARG A 85 24.90 -6.15 -11.03
N LEU A 86 23.73 -5.65 -11.40
CA LEU A 86 23.51 -4.94 -12.65
C LEU A 86 24.03 -3.50 -12.55
N ASN A 87 24.52 -2.97 -13.67
CA ASN A 87 24.73 -1.54 -13.79
C ASN A 87 23.38 -0.80 -13.91
N TYR A 88 23.40 0.52 -13.80
CA TYR A 88 22.18 1.34 -13.83
C TYR A 88 21.29 1.07 -15.05
N MET A 89 21.87 0.98 -16.24
CA MET A 89 21.13 0.79 -17.49
C MET A 89 20.48 -0.59 -17.56
N ALA A 90 21.21 -1.64 -17.20
CA ALA A 90 20.69 -3.00 -17.17
C ALA A 90 19.63 -3.19 -16.08
N ALA A 91 19.80 -2.56 -14.91
CA ALA A 91 18.81 -2.59 -13.84
C ALA A 91 17.51 -1.87 -14.25
N LYS A 92 17.63 -0.71 -14.92
CA LYS A 92 16.48 0.03 -15.44
C LYS A 92 15.72 -0.80 -16.48
N GLN A 93 16.43 -1.40 -17.42
CA GLN A 93 15.82 -2.23 -18.46
C GLN A 93 15.11 -3.44 -17.87
N ALA A 94 15.74 -4.16 -16.93
CA ALA A 94 15.12 -5.31 -16.27
C ALA A 94 13.80 -4.94 -15.55
N CYS A 95 13.73 -3.77 -14.90
CA CYS A 95 12.46 -3.30 -14.34
C CYS A 95 11.43 -2.95 -15.41
N GLN A 96 11.85 -2.42 -16.56
CA GLN A 96 10.98 -2.02 -17.67
C GLN A 96 10.41 -3.23 -18.43
N ASP A 97 11.21 -4.28 -18.62
CA ASP A 97 10.78 -5.53 -19.27
C ASP A 97 9.63 -6.21 -18.51
N GLU A 98 9.57 -5.98 -17.20
CA GLU A 98 8.54 -6.50 -16.29
C GLU A 98 7.37 -5.52 -16.07
N GLY A 99 7.28 -4.45 -16.88
CA GLY A 99 6.22 -3.45 -16.81
C GLY A 99 6.35 -2.43 -15.68
N GLY A 100 7.51 -2.37 -15.02
CA GLY A 100 7.82 -1.44 -13.94
C GLY A 100 8.83 -0.36 -14.33
N THR A 101 9.31 0.37 -13.32
CA THR A 101 10.45 1.29 -13.45
C THR A 101 11.34 1.16 -12.24
N LEU A 102 12.62 1.49 -12.41
CA LEU A 102 13.55 1.58 -11.28
C LEU A 102 13.02 2.58 -10.24
N ALA A 103 13.04 2.19 -8.97
CA ALA A 103 12.47 2.97 -7.88
C ALA A 103 13.08 4.39 -7.82
N MET A 104 12.23 5.41 -7.90
CA MET A 104 12.63 6.81 -7.79
C MET A 104 12.30 7.34 -6.40
N ILE A 105 13.31 7.74 -5.65
CA ILE A 105 13.16 8.30 -4.31
C ILE A 105 12.84 9.78 -4.45
N LYS A 106 11.58 10.16 -4.18
CA LYS A 106 11.10 11.55 -4.30
C LYS A 106 11.15 12.34 -2.99
N ASP A 107 11.23 11.64 -1.87
CA ASP A 107 11.17 12.22 -0.53
C ASP A 107 11.90 11.33 0.50
N GLU A 108 12.20 11.92 1.66
CA GLU A 108 12.92 11.27 2.76
C GLU A 108 12.13 10.10 3.37
N ALA A 109 10.80 10.15 3.38
CA ALA A 109 9.98 9.11 3.97
C ALA A 109 10.00 7.85 3.09
N THR A 110 9.92 8.01 1.75
CA THR A 110 10.17 6.92 0.79
C THR A 110 11.58 6.36 0.93
N GLN A 111 12.60 7.20 1.12
CA GLN A 111 13.97 6.73 1.34
C GLN A 111 14.09 5.88 2.61
N THR A 112 13.46 6.32 3.69
CA THR A 112 13.46 5.64 4.99
C THR A 112 12.74 4.30 4.89
N PHE A 113 11.58 4.27 4.23
CA PHE A 113 10.85 3.05 3.93
C PHE A 113 11.72 2.06 3.14
N LEU A 114 12.33 2.49 2.04
CA LEU A 114 13.15 1.62 1.19
C LEU A 114 14.37 1.08 1.94
N ARG A 115 15.02 1.89 2.78
CA ARG A 115 16.12 1.42 3.62
C ARG A 115 15.67 0.35 4.61
N ALA A 116 14.53 0.54 5.27
CA ALA A 116 13.98 -0.44 6.20
C ALA A 116 13.56 -1.73 5.48
N HIS A 117 12.84 -1.60 4.35
CA HIS A 117 12.39 -2.72 3.53
C HIS A 117 13.56 -3.52 2.98
N LEU A 118 14.57 -2.85 2.41
CA LEU A 118 15.77 -3.51 1.91
C LEU A 118 16.56 -4.20 3.02
N ARG A 119 16.62 -3.66 4.25
CA ARG A 119 17.27 -4.34 5.40
C ARG A 119 16.53 -5.60 5.83
N SER A 120 15.20 -5.57 5.81
CA SER A 120 14.36 -6.72 6.16
C SER A 120 14.46 -7.84 5.13
N THR A 121 14.46 -7.51 3.85
CA THR A 121 14.60 -8.46 2.74
C THR A 121 16.04 -8.92 2.54
N SER A 122 17.02 -8.09 2.93
CA SER A 122 18.44 -8.46 2.93
C SER A 122 18.93 -9.20 4.19
N GLY A 123 18.02 -9.61 5.07
CA GLY A 123 18.29 -10.38 6.28
C GLY A 123 18.71 -11.84 6.09
N HIS A 124 19.23 -12.23 4.91
CA HIS A 124 19.90 -13.51 4.69
C HIS A 124 21.38 -13.34 4.37
N ARG A 125 22.03 -12.42 5.10
CA ARG A 125 23.48 -12.46 5.28
C ARG A 125 23.79 -13.53 6.34
N GLN A 126 23.69 -14.80 5.99
CA GLN A 126 24.35 -15.84 6.79
C GLN A 126 25.85 -15.64 6.64
N ARG A 127 26.48 -15.26 7.76
CA ARG A 127 27.92 -15.32 8.11
C ARG A 127 28.95 -15.29 6.99
#